data_AF-Q8IHZ0-F1
#
_entry.id   AF-Q8IHZ0-F1
#
_cell.length_a   1.000
_cell.length_b   1.000
_cell.length_c   1.000
_cell.angle_alpha   90.00
_cell.angle_beta   90.00
_cell.angle_gamma   90.00
#
_symmetry.space_group_name_H-M   'P 1'
#
loop_
_entity.id
_entity.type
_entity.pdbx_description
1 polymer ?
#
loop_
_entity_poly.entity_id
_entity_poly.type
_entity_poly.pdbx_seq_one_letter_code
_entity_poly.pdbx_strand_id
1 'polypeptide(L)'
;MLSFIKLLLFFFNFMIFQGKVILCVNHKSSDLSLFLYSHRIYENKKKNHVRKKLSILNLKKRLDPNDKYTVIKRHESKIQRNLKRKYMIERYKEKRQQLKKYISEASSPIEYVYWKYKLSTLPRDSCPVRYRNRCAITGRARGYYSFFGLCRHQARSLIQKMFFPGFVKASW
;
A
#
# COMPACT_ATOMS: atom_id res chain seq x y z
N MET A 1 42.49 23.03 28.24
CA MET A 1 41.28 22.25 28.61
C MET A 1 40.24 23.04 29.42
N LEU A 2 40.59 24.14 30.12
CA LEU A 2 39.64 24.90 30.97
C LEU A 2 38.65 25.85 30.25
N SER A 3 38.71 26.02 28.92
CA SER A 3 37.82 26.93 28.18
C SER A 3 36.44 26.31 27.88
N PHE A 4 36.37 25.00 27.64
CA PHE A 4 35.14 24.33 27.22
C PHE A 4 34.09 24.20 28.34
N ILE A 5 34.53 24.05 29.60
CA ILE A 5 33.63 23.90 30.76
C ILE A 5 32.92 25.23 31.08
N LYS A 6 33.60 26.38 30.87
CA LYS A 6 32.98 27.70 31.06
C LYS A 6 31.84 27.97 30.07
N LEU A 7 31.94 27.44 28.85
CA LEU A 7 30.90 27.61 27.82
C LEU A 7 29.63 26.83 28.17
N LEU A 8 29.75 25.61 28.70
CA LEU A 8 28.62 24.77 29.11
C LEU A 8 27.88 25.33 30.33
N LEU A 9 28.60 25.89 31.30
CA LEU A 9 27.98 26.58 32.45
C LEU A 9 27.26 27.88 32.05
N PHE A 10 27.68 28.53 30.96
CA PHE A 10 26.99 29.71 30.44
C PHE A 10 25.64 29.35 29.80
N PHE A 11 25.59 28.25 29.04
CA PHE A 11 24.34 27.78 28.43
C PHE A 11 23.33 27.24 29.47
N PHE A 12 23.80 26.58 30.53
CA PHE A 12 22.93 26.14 31.61
C PHE A 12 22.31 27.30 32.40
N ASN A 13 23.09 28.36 32.67
CA ASN A 13 22.57 29.53 33.36
C ASN A 13 21.59 30.34 32.49
N PHE A 14 21.73 30.32 31.17
CA PHE A 14 20.83 31.04 30.27
C PHE A 14 19.43 30.39 30.18
N MET A 15 19.34 29.06 30.31
CA MET A 15 18.06 28.35 30.28
C MET A 15 17.26 28.48 31.59
N ILE A 16 17.92 28.71 32.73
CA ILE A 16 17.22 28.91 34.00
C ILE A 16 16.59 30.32 34.06
N PHE A 17 17.11 31.29 33.31
CA PHE A 17 16.68 32.68 33.41
C PHE A 17 15.36 33.02 32.65
N GLN A 18 14.83 32.10 31.84
CA GLN A 18 13.49 32.26 31.23
C GLN A 18 12.35 31.65 32.07
N GLY A 19 12.68 31.02 33.19
CA GLY A 19 11.69 30.53 34.17
C GLY A 19 11.12 31.66 35.04
N LYS A 20 10.43 32.63 34.44
CA LYS A 20 9.59 33.59 35.18
C LYS A 20 8.36 32.86 35.71
N VAL A 21 8.53 32.22 36.87
CA VAL A 21 7.46 31.77 37.77
C VAL A 21 7.18 32.94 38.70
N ILE A 22 6.12 33.70 38.41
CA ILE A 22 5.73 34.88 39.17
C ILE A 22 4.21 34.84 39.39
N LEU A 23 3.84 34.97 40.67
CA LEU A 23 2.53 35.32 41.27
C LEU A 23 1.56 34.16 41.56
N CYS A 24 1.45 33.75 42.83
CA CYS A 24 0.60 34.30 43.92
C CYS A 24 -0.74 33.54 43.98
N VAL A 25 -0.91 32.59 44.90
CA VAL A 25 -1.42 32.78 46.27
C VAL A 25 -2.71 33.61 46.30
N ASN A 26 -3.85 32.92 46.23
CA ASN A 26 -5.15 33.36 46.76
C ASN A 26 -5.84 32.08 47.26
N HIS A 27 -5.67 31.74 48.54
CA HIS A 27 -6.49 32.18 49.67
C HIS A 27 -7.88 31.52 49.70
N LYS A 28 -7.87 30.37 50.38
CA LYS A 28 -8.86 29.86 51.35
C LYS A 28 -10.29 29.55 50.88
N SER A 29 -10.65 28.32 51.26
CA SER A 29 -11.95 27.91 51.78
C SER A 29 -13.13 27.82 50.82
N SER A 30 -13.09 26.85 49.91
CA SER A 30 -14.30 26.09 49.49
C SER A 30 -13.94 24.73 48.87
N ASP A 31 -12.95 24.02 49.42
CA ASP A 31 -12.31 22.90 48.71
C ASP A 31 -13.03 21.56 48.78
N LEU A 32 -14.12 21.42 49.55
CA LEU A 32 -14.85 20.13 49.59
C LEU A 32 -15.66 19.87 48.32
N SER A 33 -16.21 20.90 47.67
CA SER A 33 -16.94 20.74 46.40
C SER A 33 -15.99 20.39 45.25
N LEU A 34 -14.78 20.97 45.26
CA LEU A 34 -13.69 20.67 44.34
C LEU A 34 -13.13 19.26 44.56
N PHE A 35 -13.06 18.77 45.80
CA PHE A 35 -12.64 17.39 46.09
C PHE A 35 -13.64 16.35 45.55
N LEU A 36 -14.94 16.59 45.73
CA LEU A 36 -15.97 15.70 45.15
C LEU A 36 -16.03 15.80 43.62
N TYR A 37 -15.79 17.00 43.06
CA TYR A 37 -15.72 17.18 41.61
C TYR A 37 -14.50 16.47 41.01
N SER A 38 -13.34 16.57 41.64
CA SER A 38 -12.11 15.88 41.21
C SER A 38 -12.22 14.36 41.36
N HIS A 39 -12.83 13.84 42.43
CA HIS A 39 -13.14 12.41 42.55
C HIS A 39 -14.11 11.92 41.47
N ARG A 40 -15.15 12.71 41.15
CA ARG A 40 -16.09 12.38 40.06
C ARG A 40 -15.39 12.36 38.70
N ILE A 41 -14.43 13.26 38.46
CA ILE A 41 -13.57 13.22 37.26
C ILE A 41 -12.68 11.97 37.27
N TYR A 42 -12.13 11.58 38.43
CA TYR A 42 -11.25 10.42 38.53
C TYR A 42 -11.98 9.10 38.28
N GLU A 43 -13.16 8.91 38.88
CA GLU A 43 -14.03 7.75 38.62
C GLU A 43 -14.48 7.69 37.15
N ASN A 44 -14.82 8.84 36.55
CA ASN A 44 -15.17 8.90 35.13
C ASN A 44 -13.96 8.58 34.22
N LYS A 45 -12.74 9.00 34.57
CA LYS A 45 -11.53 8.57 33.84
C LYS A 45 -11.30 7.07 33.96
N LYS A 46 -11.49 6.48 35.14
CA LYS A 46 -11.31 5.03 35.36
C LYS A 46 -12.34 4.22 34.58
N LYS A 47 -13.62 4.61 34.60
CA LYS A 47 -14.69 3.97 33.80
C LYS A 47 -14.47 4.14 32.30
N ASN A 48 -14.00 5.30 31.85
CA ASN A 48 -13.67 5.53 30.43
C ASN A 48 -12.43 4.75 29.97
N HIS A 49 -11.47 4.47 30.86
CA HIS A 49 -10.32 3.66 30.51
C HIS A 49 -10.71 2.19 30.28
N VAL A 50 -11.64 1.64 31.06
CA VAL A 50 -12.14 0.27 30.83
C VAL A 50 -13.02 0.21 29.58
N ARG A 51 -13.79 1.27 29.26
CA ARG A 51 -14.53 1.34 27.98
C ARG A 51 -13.66 1.59 26.74
N LYS A 52 -12.40 2.00 26.88
CA LYS A 52 -11.45 2.08 25.77
C LYS A 52 -10.69 0.78 25.51
N LYS A 53 -11.13 -0.35 26.10
CA LYS A 53 -10.86 -1.68 25.53
C LYS A 53 -11.83 -2.02 24.39
N LEU A 54 -12.26 -1.00 23.65
CA LEU A 54 -12.84 -1.14 22.31
C LEU A 54 -11.73 -1.67 21.40
N SER A 55 -11.76 -2.99 21.27
CA SER A 55 -11.07 -3.87 20.34
C SER A 55 -10.20 -3.18 19.28
N ILE A 56 -8.98 -3.69 19.16
CA ILE A 56 -8.03 -3.48 18.05
C ILE A 56 -8.69 -3.60 16.64
N LEU A 57 -9.90 -4.17 16.56
CA LEU A 57 -10.71 -4.29 15.36
C LEU A 57 -11.09 -2.96 14.67
N ASN A 58 -11.16 -1.83 15.38
CA ASN A 58 -11.59 -0.57 14.76
C ASN A 58 -10.47 0.41 14.36
N LEU A 59 -9.19 0.06 14.54
CA LEU A 59 -8.08 0.97 14.23
C LEU A 59 -7.50 0.88 12.82
N LYS A 60 -8.05 0.03 11.94
CA LYS A 60 -8.00 0.32 10.52
C LYS A 60 -8.99 1.45 10.25
N LYS A 61 -8.62 2.69 10.59
CA LYS A 61 -9.15 3.86 9.87
C LYS A 61 -9.12 3.46 8.40
N ARG A 62 -10.28 3.30 7.77
CA ARG A 62 -10.35 3.00 6.34
C ARG A 62 -9.66 4.17 5.67
N LEU A 63 -8.41 3.97 5.27
CA LEU A 63 -7.65 4.97 4.53
C LEU A 63 -8.54 5.41 3.36
N ASP A 64 -8.66 6.72 3.14
CA ASP A 64 -9.51 7.26 2.09
C ASP A 64 -9.21 6.54 0.76
N PRO A 65 -10.23 5.98 0.08
CA PRO A 65 -10.02 5.32 -1.20
C PRO A 65 -9.31 6.20 -2.25
N ASN A 66 -9.38 7.53 -2.13
CA ASN A 66 -8.78 8.48 -3.06
C ASN A 66 -7.45 9.07 -2.58
N ASP A 67 -6.99 8.73 -1.37
CA ASP A 67 -5.68 9.17 -0.87
C ASP A 67 -4.54 8.67 -1.78
N LYS A 68 -3.55 9.54 -2.02
CA LYS A 68 -2.40 9.29 -2.88
C LYS A 68 -1.70 7.99 -2.50
N TYR A 69 -1.47 7.73 -1.21
CA TYR A 69 -0.81 6.52 -0.75
C TYR A 69 -1.63 5.26 -1.02
N THR A 70 -2.95 5.31 -0.79
CA THR A 70 -3.81 4.15 -1.02
C THR A 70 -3.91 3.80 -2.51
N VAL A 71 -3.95 4.80 -3.38
CA VAL A 71 -3.95 4.63 -4.84
C VAL A 71 -2.66 3.98 -5.32
N ILE A 72 -1.49 4.47 -4.88
CA ILE A 72 -0.17 3.91 -5.21
C ILE A 72 -0.09 2.45 -4.79
N LYS A 73 -0.44 2.15 -3.52
CA LYS A 73 -0.45 0.77 -3.00
C LYS A 73 -1.37 -0.16 -3.79
N ARG A 74 -2.56 0.30 -4.19
CA ARG A 74 -3.45 -0.48 -5.07
C ARG A 74 -2.82 -0.73 -6.43
N HIS A 75 -2.15 0.27 -6.99
CA HIS A 75 -1.50 0.16 -8.28
C HIS A 75 -0.36 -0.86 -8.26
N GLU A 76 0.54 -0.77 -7.28
CA GLU A 76 1.62 -1.74 -7.05
C GLU A 76 1.08 -3.15 -6.82
N SER A 77 0.02 -3.29 -6.01
CA SER A 77 -0.61 -4.60 -5.80
C SER A 77 -1.14 -5.22 -7.09
N LYS A 78 -1.64 -4.40 -8.03
CA LYS A 78 -2.14 -4.86 -9.34
C LYS A 78 -0.99 -5.28 -10.26
N ILE A 79 0.18 -4.64 -10.17
CA ILE A 79 1.41 -5.03 -10.87
C ILE A 79 1.88 -6.37 -10.31
N GLN A 80 2.00 -6.50 -8.99
CA GLN A 80 2.49 -7.72 -8.35
C GLN A 80 1.59 -8.94 -8.65
N ARG A 81 0.27 -8.76 -8.66
CA ARG A 81 -0.66 -9.82 -9.10
C ARG A 81 -0.43 -10.24 -10.56
N ASN A 82 -0.03 -9.32 -11.43
CA ASN A 82 0.24 -9.62 -12.84
C ASN A 82 1.58 -10.36 -13.01
N LEU A 83 2.61 -9.97 -12.26
CA LEU A 83 3.89 -10.71 -12.17
C LEU A 83 3.68 -12.14 -11.65
N LYS A 84 2.87 -12.30 -10.59
CA LYS A 84 2.47 -13.63 -10.10
C LYS A 84 1.80 -14.47 -11.19
N ARG A 85 0.92 -13.89 -12.00
CA ARG A 85 0.31 -14.61 -13.14
C ARG A 85 1.35 -15.04 -14.17
N LYS A 86 2.30 -14.17 -14.52
CA LYS A 86 3.39 -14.51 -15.44
C LYS A 86 4.16 -15.74 -14.95
N TYR A 87 4.56 -15.73 -13.68
CA TYR A 87 5.23 -16.88 -13.04
C TYR A 87 4.37 -18.16 -13.08
N MET A 88 3.09 -18.06 -12.72
CA MET A 88 2.18 -19.20 -12.71
C MET A 88 1.88 -19.74 -14.12
N ILE A 89 1.85 -18.88 -15.13
CA ILE A 89 1.68 -19.29 -16.53
C ILE A 89 2.88 -20.13 -16.96
N GLU A 90 4.09 -19.66 -16.68
CA GLU A 90 5.31 -20.38 -17.04
C GLU A 90 5.38 -21.73 -16.32
N ARG A 91 5.15 -21.74 -15.01
CA ARG A 91 5.19 -22.96 -14.18
C ARG A 91 4.21 -24.05 -14.63
N TYR A 92 3.04 -23.69 -15.15
CA TYR A 92 1.99 -24.66 -15.55
C TYR A 92 1.82 -24.79 -17.07
N LYS A 93 2.74 -24.21 -17.86
CA LYS A 93 2.66 -24.17 -19.33
C LYS A 93 2.58 -25.57 -19.93
N GLU A 94 3.56 -26.41 -19.61
CA GLU A 94 3.67 -27.79 -20.12
C GLU A 94 2.49 -28.65 -19.68
N LYS A 95 2.16 -28.65 -18.37
CA LYS A 95 1.03 -29.40 -17.82
C LYS A 95 -0.28 -29.02 -18.50
N ARG A 96 -0.50 -27.74 -18.81
CA ARG A 96 -1.67 -27.30 -19.57
C ARG A 96 -1.65 -27.73 -21.02
N GLN A 97 -0.49 -27.72 -21.67
CA GLN A 97 -0.35 -28.21 -23.04
C GLN A 97 -0.67 -29.70 -23.11
N GLN A 98 -0.13 -30.51 -22.20
CA GLN A 98 -0.42 -31.94 -22.09
C GLN A 98 -1.92 -32.20 -21.89
N LEU A 99 -2.54 -31.53 -20.91
CA LEU A 99 -3.99 -31.68 -20.68
C LEU A 99 -4.83 -31.26 -21.89
N LYS A 100 -4.40 -30.23 -22.64
CA LYS A 100 -5.08 -29.84 -23.88
C LYS A 100 -4.92 -30.89 -24.99
N LYS A 101 -3.78 -31.57 -25.08
CA LYS A 101 -3.58 -32.68 -26.02
C LYS A 101 -4.49 -33.86 -25.68
N TYR A 102 -4.55 -34.25 -24.40
CA TYR A 102 -5.49 -35.30 -23.97
C TYR A 102 -6.96 -34.94 -24.22
N ILE A 103 -7.32 -33.66 -24.11
CA ILE A 103 -8.65 -33.20 -24.48
C ILE A 103 -8.92 -33.36 -25.98
N SER A 104 -7.93 -33.11 -26.85
CA SER A 104 -8.09 -33.29 -28.30
C SER A 104 -8.04 -34.75 -28.75
N GLU A 105 -7.33 -35.60 -28.00
CA GLU A 105 -7.19 -37.04 -28.29
C GLU A 105 -8.29 -37.90 -27.64
N ALA A 106 -9.12 -37.32 -26.77
CA ALA A 106 -10.17 -38.05 -26.06
C ALA A 106 -11.19 -38.65 -27.04
N SER A 107 -11.33 -39.99 -27.00
CA SER A 107 -12.25 -40.70 -27.88
C SER A 107 -13.65 -40.80 -27.28
N SER A 108 -13.77 -40.90 -25.96
CA SER A 108 -15.06 -41.02 -25.27
C SER A 108 -15.51 -39.68 -24.67
N PRO A 109 -16.82 -39.38 -24.66
CA PRO A 109 -17.35 -38.18 -23.99
C PRO A 109 -16.97 -38.12 -22.50
N ILE A 110 -16.85 -39.28 -21.85
CA ILE A 110 -16.49 -39.41 -20.44
C ILE A 110 -15.04 -38.98 -20.21
N GLU A 111 -14.09 -39.45 -21.03
CA GLU A 111 -12.68 -39.01 -20.97
C GLU A 111 -12.54 -37.52 -21.22
N TYR A 112 -13.27 -36.98 -22.21
CA TYR A 112 -13.25 -35.56 -22.51
C TYR A 112 -13.65 -34.71 -21.29
N VAL A 113 -14.75 -35.10 -20.62
CA VAL A 113 -15.22 -34.43 -19.39
C VAL A 113 -14.18 -34.56 -18.27
N TYR A 114 -13.57 -35.73 -18.11
CA TYR A 114 -12.52 -35.96 -17.11
C TYR A 114 -11.30 -35.05 -17.32
N TRP A 115 -10.78 -34.95 -18.55
CA TRP A 115 -9.62 -34.11 -18.84
C TRP A 115 -9.94 -32.61 -18.72
N LYS A 116 -11.15 -32.20 -19.10
CA LYS A 116 -11.64 -30.83 -18.84
C LYS A 116 -11.71 -30.52 -17.35
N TYR A 117 -12.20 -31.45 -16.54
CA TYR A 117 -12.22 -31.32 -15.09
C TYR A 117 -10.79 -31.12 -14.54
N LYS A 118 -9.83 -31.98 -14.94
CA LYS A 118 -8.42 -31.84 -14.55
C LYS A 118 -7.80 -30.50 -14.96
N LEU A 119 -8.11 -30.00 -16.16
CA LEU A 119 -7.66 -28.69 -16.62
C LEU A 119 -8.22 -27.54 -15.77
N SER A 120 -9.46 -27.68 -15.30
CA SER A 120 -10.15 -26.72 -14.44
C SER A 120 -9.60 -26.72 -13.00
N THR A 121 -9.13 -27.87 -12.48
CA THR A 121 -8.51 -27.98 -11.16
C THR A 121 -7.23 -27.14 -11.03
N LEU A 122 -6.55 -26.86 -12.13
CA LEU A 122 -5.33 -26.03 -12.12
C LEU A 122 -5.61 -24.61 -11.64
N PRO A 123 -4.63 -23.94 -10.99
CA PRO A 123 -4.84 -22.63 -10.39
C PRO A 123 -5.32 -21.61 -11.43
N ARG A 124 -6.39 -20.89 -11.12
CA ARG A 124 -7.04 -19.95 -12.05
C ARG A 124 -6.10 -18.91 -12.65
N ASP A 125 -5.15 -18.40 -11.86
CA ASP A 125 -4.18 -17.37 -12.27
C ASP A 125 -3.06 -17.89 -13.20
N SER A 126 -2.91 -19.21 -13.37
CA SER A 126 -2.00 -19.76 -14.37
C SER A 126 -2.53 -19.62 -15.81
N CYS A 127 -3.78 -19.14 -15.98
CA CYS A 127 -4.40 -19.07 -17.31
C CYS A 127 -3.85 -17.87 -18.11
N PRO A 128 -3.27 -18.10 -19.30
CA PRO A 128 -2.64 -17.03 -20.08
C PRO A 128 -3.60 -15.90 -20.45
N VAL A 129 -4.89 -16.20 -20.64
CA VAL A 129 -5.93 -15.19 -20.95
C VAL A 129 -6.13 -14.17 -19.82
N ARG A 130 -5.79 -14.52 -18.56
CA ARG A 130 -5.91 -13.60 -17.41
C ARG A 130 -4.71 -12.68 -17.24
N TYR A 131 -3.61 -12.99 -17.93
CA TYR A 131 -2.48 -12.08 -18.03
C TYR A 131 -2.91 -10.85 -18.83
N ARG A 132 -2.37 -9.70 -18.44
CA ARG A 132 -2.58 -8.45 -19.17
C ARG A 132 -1.24 -7.81 -19.39
N ASN A 133 -1.00 -7.39 -20.62
CA ASN A 133 0.16 -6.57 -20.92
C ASN A 133 0.04 -5.24 -20.18
N ARG A 134 1.11 -4.88 -19.45
CA ARG A 134 1.22 -3.65 -18.70
C ARG A 134 2.47 -2.92 -19.13
N CYS A 135 2.39 -1.59 -19.18
CA CYS A 135 3.56 -0.75 -19.42
C CYS A 135 4.67 -1.08 -18.42
N ALA A 136 5.90 -1.27 -18.91
CA ALA A 136 7.05 -1.55 -18.06
C ALA A 136 7.33 -0.43 -17.04
N ILE A 137 7.16 0.84 -17.44
CA ILE A 137 7.46 2.01 -16.61
C ILE A 137 6.30 2.31 -15.63
N THR A 138 5.08 2.40 -16.15
CA THR A 138 3.94 2.91 -15.38
C THR A 138 2.97 1.85 -14.90
N GLY A 139 3.11 0.57 -15.29
CA GLY A 139 2.15 -0.48 -14.96
C GLY A 139 0.75 -0.33 -15.57
N ARG A 140 0.52 0.70 -16.41
CA ARG A 140 -0.76 0.96 -17.07
C ARG A 140 -1.15 -0.21 -17.99
N ALA A 141 -2.40 -0.68 -17.87
CA ALA A 141 -2.89 -1.89 -18.55
C ALA A 141 -3.45 -1.66 -19.96
N ARG A 142 -3.69 -0.41 -20.38
CA ARG A 142 -4.36 -0.07 -21.65
C ARG A 142 -3.50 0.85 -22.50
N GLY A 143 -3.73 0.81 -23.81
CA GLY A 143 -2.95 1.54 -24.80
C GLY A 143 -1.50 1.07 -24.82
N TYR A 144 -1.30 -0.25 -24.69
CA TYR A 144 0.00 -0.90 -24.68
C TYR A 144 0.42 -1.19 -26.12
N TYR A 145 1.60 -0.71 -26.51
CA TYR A 145 2.23 -1.08 -27.76
C TYR A 145 3.11 -2.30 -27.53
N SER A 146 2.75 -3.42 -28.16
CA SER A 146 3.48 -4.69 -28.01
C SER A 146 4.93 -4.61 -28.49
N PHE A 147 5.20 -3.81 -29.52
CA PHE A 147 6.55 -3.61 -30.04
C PHE A 147 7.50 -2.98 -29.01
N PHE A 148 7.06 -1.93 -28.31
CA PHE A 148 7.90 -1.24 -27.31
C PHE A 148 7.78 -1.81 -25.89
N GLY A 149 6.71 -2.53 -25.58
CA GLY A 149 6.40 -2.93 -24.21
C GLY A 149 5.90 -1.79 -23.31
N LEU A 150 5.41 -0.69 -23.90
CA LEU A 150 5.09 0.54 -23.20
C LEU A 150 3.66 1.02 -23.49
N CYS A 151 3.10 1.82 -22.57
CA CYS A 151 1.86 2.51 -22.87
C CYS A 151 2.09 3.72 -23.78
N ARG A 152 1.07 4.11 -24.53
CA ARG A 152 1.11 5.20 -25.52
C ARG A 152 1.70 6.51 -25.03
N HIS A 153 1.45 6.87 -23.76
CA HIS A 153 1.97 8.12 -23.19
C HIS A 153 3.47 8.05 -22.97
N GLN A 154 3.97 6.93 -22.47
CA GLN A 154 5.40 6.75 -22.27
C GLN A 154 6.14 6.51 -23.58
N ALA A 155 5.55 5.75 -24.51
CA ALA A 155 6.08 5.61 -25.85
C ALA A 155 6.23 6.99 -26.53
N ARG A 156 5.18 7.83 -26.52
CA ARG A 156 5.25 9.19 -27.06
C ARG A 156 6.28 10.05 -26.36
N SER A 157 6.35 10.02 -25.03
CA SER A 157 7.32 10.82 -24.27
C SER A 157 8.75 10.41 -24.60
N LEU A 158 9.03 9.12 -24.75
CA LEU A 158 10.36 8.63 -25.14
C LEU A 158 10.70 8.96 -26.60
N ILE A 159 9.72 8.88 -27.51
CA ILE A 159 9.90 9.30 -28.92
C ILE A 159 10.22 10.79 -29.00
N GLN A 160 9.51 11.64 -28.23
CA GLN A 160 9.79 13.08 -28.17
C GLN A 160 11.18 13.40 -27.61
N LYS A 161 11.70 12.55 -26.71
CA LYS A 161 13.07 12.62 -26.19
C LYS A 161 14.11 12.02 -27.16
N MET A 162 13.70 11.66 -28.37
CA MET A 162 14.51 11.01 -29.41
C MET A 162 15.21 9.72 -28.93
N PHE A 163 14.61 9.02 -27.96
CA PHE A 163 15.15 7.74 -27.48
C PHE A 163 15.00 6.63 -28.53
N PHE A 164 13.98 6.73 -29.39
CA PHE A 164 13.77 5.82 -30.51
C PHE A 164 14.20 6.52 -31.81
N PRO A 165 15.27 6.08 -32.49
CA PRO A 165 15.66 6.65 -33.77
C PRO A 165 14.62 6.32 -34.86
N GLY A 166 14.52 7.17 -35.88
CA GLY A 166 13.66 6.96 -37.05
C GLY A 166 12.18 7.32 -36.87
N PHE A 167 11.75 7.82 -35.71
CA PHE A 167 10.38 8.29 -35.50
C PHE A 167 10.20 9.75 -35.93
N VAL A 168 9.40 9.98 -36.97
CA VAL A 168 8.97 11.31 -37.40
C VAL A 168 7.50 11.50 -37.03
N LYS A 169 7.14 12.71 -36.60
CA LYS A 169 5.74 13.06 -36.34
C LYS A 169 5.02 13.19 -37.68
N ALA A 170 3.95 12.42 -37.88
CA ALA A 170 3.07 12.62 -39.03
C ALA A 170 2.43 14.02 -38.96
N SER A 171 2.51 14.77 -40.05
CA SER A 171 1.72 15.97 -40.32
C SER A 171 0.63 15.60 -41.32
N TRP A 172 -0.62 15.81 -40.94
CA TRP A 172 -1.77 15.82 -41.84
C TRP A 172 -2.62 17.03 -41.47
#